data_AF-A0A179V0K3-F1
#
_entry.id   AF-A0A179V0K3-F1
#
_cell.length_a   1.000
_cell.length_b   1.000
_cell.length_c   1.000
_cell.angle_alpha   90.00
_cell.angle_beta   90.00
_cell.angle_gamma   90.00
#
_symmetry.space_group_name_H-M   'P 1'
#
loop_
_entity.id
_entity.type
_entity.pdbx_description
1 polymer ?
#
loop_
_entity_poly.entity_id
_entity_poly.type
_entity_poly.pdbx_seq_one_letter_code
_entity_poly.pdbx_strand_id
1 'polypeptide(L)'
;MASISEAVSNPLHSSMDDAHTVTTPREALAKTFDWSFVPNCNDGGFTFWSKHCVPVLSSLLRNVGSYTEEQQKSHLAFLENYIIPHMGPPPDKTYPRSLLTPNGALFEASINFNNSGKACARFTFEPVMPERGSLADTPIPRIAEAVKADMRWFKQFSAEYFPSEEERVVIKGKMPPDTARIPRCFLAFDLDGRNISMKAYFSPMMKHMATGLDSDEATVNLLKRLDPFGESFVPALNFIEKYQSICQHPPLVQVVGIDCTDPGIRARVKVYSNPRDSSFDAVYEHVTFGGRRTDKATLEGLSVLRELWHLLINEPEGHADTSFPKPVLDPNDGHRGVCCSWELQPGQEIPEVKVYVALFQYFLGD
;
A
#
# COMPACT_ATOMS: atom_id res chain seq x y z
N MET A 1 -25.26 -69.10 35.78
CA MET A 1 -25.52 -68.42 34.50
C MET A 1 -24.31 -68.65 33.60
N ALA A 2 -24.41 -69.64 32.69
CA ALA A 2 -23.45 -69.98 31.62
C ALA A 2 -23.36 -68.83 30.58
N SER A 3 -22.44 -68.68 29.61
CA SER A 3 -21.33 -69.44 28.97
C SER A 3 -20.52 -68.35 28.19
N ILE A 4 -19.18 -68.30 28.14
CA ILE A 4 -18.21 -68.90 27.18
C ILE A 4 -18.49 -68.76 25.66
N SER A 5 -17.61 -67.98 24.99
CA SER A 5 -16.88 -68.17 23.71
C SER A 5 -17.47 -67.98 22.28
N GLU A 6 -16.73 -67.14 21.53
CA GLU A 6 -16.22 -67.23 20.13
C GLU A 6 -17.05 -67.06 18.83
N ALA A 7 -16.37 -66.36 17.90
CA ALA A 7 -16.32 -66.51 16.42
C ALA A 7 -17.46 -65.85 15.58
N VAL A 8 -17.28 -65.28 14.36
CA VAL A 8 -16.18 -65.12 13.38
C VAL A 8 -16.71 -64.25 12.19
N SER A 9 -15.80 -63.63 11.41
CA SER A 9 -15.89 -63.23 9.97
C SER A 9 -16.55 -61.92 9.47
N ASN A 10 -15.72 -61.20 8.71
CA ASN A 10 -16.00 -60.20 7.66
C ASN A 10 -16.42 -60.89 6.33
N PRO A 11 -17.12 -60.26 5.35
CA PRO A 11 -16.39 -59.51 4.29
C PRO A 11 -17.14 -58.38 3.50
N LEU A 12 -16.34 -57.37 3.11
CA LEU A 12 -16.23 -56.61 1.83
C LEU A 12 -17.43 -56.21 0.92
N HIS A 13 -17.45 -54.88 0.65
CA HIS A 13 -17.47 -54.16 -0.65
C HIS A 13 -18.71 -53.34 -1.10
N SER A 14 -18.39 -52.13 -1.64
CA SER A 14 -19.19 -51.17 -2.45
C SER A 14 -19.94 -50.10 -1.64
N SER A 15 -20.02 -48.81 -1.94
CA SER A 15 -19.45 -47.84 -2.92
C SER A 15 -20.10 -46.47 -2.60
N MET A 16 -19.53 -45.37 -3.10
CA MET A 16 -19.98 -43.95 -3.11
C MET A 16 -19.34 -43.09 -2.01
N ASP A 17 -18.19 -42.44 -2.26
CA ASP A 17 -18.00 -41.24 -3.11
C ASP A 17 -19.02 -40.13 -2.84
N ASP A 18 -18.61 -39.17 -2.01
CA ASP A 18 -18.80 -37.74 -2.24
C ASP A 18 -17.80 -36.96 -1.37
N ALA A 19 -16.52 -37.07 -1.71
CA ALA A 19 -15.52 -36.12 -1.25
C ALA A 19 -15.54 -34.91 -2.19
N HIS A 20 -16.29 -33.87 -1.81
CA HIS A 20 -16.05 -32.54 -2.36
C HIS A 20 -14.60 -32.13 -2.04
N THR A 21 -13.73 -32.35 -3.01
CA THR A 21 -12.36 -31.85 -3.04
C THR A 21 -12.42 -30.34 -3.18
N VAL A 22 -12.51 -29.66 -2.03
CA VAL A 22 -12.32 -28.21 -1.96
C VAL A 22 -10.86 -27.95 -2.34
N THR A 23 -10.64 -27.66 -3.62
CA THR A 23 -9.34 -27.28 -4.16
C THR A 23 -8.87 -26.05 -3.39
N THR A 24 -7.68 -26.12 -2.78
CA THR A 24 -7.15 -24.97 -2.03
C THR A 24 -6.96 -23.78 -2.98
N PRO A 25 -7.07 -22.53 -2.51
CA PRO A 25 -6.82 -21.37 -3.36
C PRO A 25 -5.49 -21.48 -4.12
N ARG A 26 -4.45 -22.01 -3.48
CA ARG A 26 -3.14 -22.32 -4.09
C ARG A 26 -3.24 -23.28 -5.29
N GLU A 27 -3.94 -24.40 -5.15
CA GLU A 27 -4.09 -25.39 -6.23
C GLU A 27 -4.96 -24.85 -7.38
N ALA A 28 -5.92 -23.98 -7.07
CA ALA A 28 -6.71 -23.28 -8.09
C ALA A 28 -5.88 -22.20 -8.82
N LEU A 29 -4.94 -21.52 -8.13
CA LEU A 29 -4.00 -20.56 -8.72
C LEU A 29 -3.01 -21.24 -9.68
N ALA A 30 -2.52 -22.42 -9.34
CA ALA A 30 -1.62 -23.20 -10.20
C ALA A 30 -2.27 -23.57 -11.55
N LYS A 31 -3.61 -23.68 -11.61
CA LYS A 31 -4.37 -24.09 -12.80
C LYS A 31 -4.89 -22.95 -13.67
N THR A 32 -4.97 -21.72 -13.14
CA THR A 32 -5.67 -20.59 -13.80
C THR A 32 -4.72 -19.57 -14.43
N PHE A 33 -3.45 -19.57 -14.04
CA PHE A 33 -2.46 -18.62 -14.54
C PHE A 33 -1.49 -19.32 -15.48
N ASP A 34 -1.27 -18.75 -16.67
CA ASP A 34 -0.17 -19.21 -17.52
C ASP A 34 1.16 -18.68 -16.95
N TRP A 35 1.79 -19.53 -16.15
CA TRP A 35 3.08 -19.25 -15.53
C TRP A 35 4.26 -19.26 -16.52
N SER A 36 4.04 -19.60 -17.80
CA SER A 36 5.11 -19.65 -18.80
C SER A 36 5.76 -18.29 -19.09
N PHE A 37 5.08 -17.19 -18.74
CA PHE A 37 5.57 -15.82 -18.91
C PHE A 37 6.23 -15.21 -17.67
N VAL A 38 6.17 -15.88 -16.52
CA VAL A 38 6.87 -15.44 -15.29
C VAL A 38 8.07 -16.37 -15.10
N PRO A 39 9.31 -15.89 -15.27
CA PRO A 39 10.48 -16.74 -15.12
C PRO A 39 10.47 -17.38 -13.71
N ASN A 40 10.37 -18.71 -13.68
CA ASN A 40 10.56 -19.54 -12.50
C ASN A 40 9.47 -19.45 -11.40
N CYS A 41 8.22 -19.72 -11.75
CA CYS A 41 7.13 -20.04 -10.81
C CYS A 41 7.27 -21.45 -10.22
N ASN A 42 8.44 -21.76 -9.67
CA ASN A 42 8.68 -22.99 -8.95
C ASN A 42 8.41 -22.77 -7.45
N ASP A 43 8.19 -23.86 -6.71
CA ASP A 43 8.06 -23.90 -5.23
C ASP A 43 9.09 -23.04 -4.48
N GLY A 44 10.23 -22.72 -5.10
CA GLY A 44 11.28 -21.84 -4.57
C GLY A 44 10.82 -20.40 -4.25
N GLY A 45 9.99 -19.76 -5.08
CA GLY A 45 9.49 -18.40 -4.80
C GLY A 45 8.58 -18.36 -3.58
N PHE A 46 7.58 -19.24 -3.56
CA PHE A 46 6.69 -19.41 -2.41
C PHE A 46 7.50 -19.73 -1.14
N THR A 47 8.41 -20.71 -1.20
CA THR A 47 9.23 -21.12 -0.05
C THR A 47 10.08 -19.97 0.48
N PHE A 48 10.69 -19.18 -0.42
CA PHE A 48 11.48 -18.02 -0.04
C PHE A 48 10.61 -16.96 0.65
N TRP A 49 9.54 -16.52 0.00
CA TRP A 49 8.69 -15.45 0.55
C TRP A 49 7.99 -15.88 1.83
N SER A 50 7.53 -17.14 1.95
CA SER A 50 7.01 -17.67 3.22
C SER A 50 8.05 -17.60 4.33
N LYS A 51 9.30 -18.01 4.05
CA LYS A 51 10.39 -17.93 5.04
C LYS A 51 10.67 -16.51 5.52
N HIS A 52 10.45 -15.49 4.69
CA HIS A 52 10.81 -14.10 5.00
C HIS A 52 9.63 -13.23 5.47
N CYS A 53 8.41 -13.44 4.96
CA CYS A 53 7.23 -12.61 5.28
C CYS A 53 6.43 -13.16 6.45
N VAL A 54 6.23 -14.49 6.55
CA VAL A 54 5.38 -15.10 7.58
C VAL A 54 5.93 -14.83 8.99
N PRO A 55 7.24 -14.99 9.29
CA PRO A 55 7.76 -14.71 10.62
C PRO A 55 7.62 -13.24 11.02
N VAL A 56 7.79 -12.32 10.08
CA VAL A 56 7.64 -10.88 10.31
C VAL A 56 6.20 -10.56 10.72
N LEU A 57 5.22 -10.96 9.91
CA LEU A 57 3.81 -10.69 10.21
C LEU A 57 3.34 -11.42 11.48
N SER A 58 3.75 -12.67 11.67
CA SER A 58 3.44 -13.47 12.87
C SER A 58 3.96 -12.79 14.13
N SER A 59 5.20 -12.31 14.10
CA SER A 59 5.79 -11.56 15.21
C SER A 59 5.00 -10.29 15.52
N LEU A 60 4.64 -9.50 14.49
CA LEU A 60 3.86 -8.26 14.69
C LEU A 60 2.48 -8.54 15.29
N LEU A 61 1.74 -9.52 14.74
CA LEU A 61 0.41 -9.89 15.22
C LEU A 61 0.45 -10.35 16.68
N ARG A 62 1.49 -11.11 17.08
CA ARG A 62 1.67 -11.54 18.47
C ARG A 62 2.02 -10.37 19.39
N ASN A 63 2.96 -9.52 18.99
CA ASN A 63 3.49 -8.46 19.85
C ASN A 63 2.55 -7.26 19.99
N VAL A 64 1.66 -7.01 19.02
CA VAL A 64 0.56 -6.04 19.16
C VAL A 64 -0.38 -6.43 20.31
N GLY A 65 -0.49 -7.72 20.64
CA GLY A 65 -1.17 -8.22 21.83
C GLY A 65 -2.71 -8.20 21.78
N SER A 66 -3.31 -7.51 20.80
CA SER A 66 -4.77 -7.43 20.68
C SER A 66 -5.41 -8.52 19.80
N TYR A 67 -4.61 -9.37 19.14
CA TYR A 67 -5.12 -10.43 18.26
C TYR A 67 -5.21 -11.77 18.98
N THR A 68 -6.37 -12.43 18.88
CA THR A 68 -6.53 -13.82 19.33
C THR A 68 -5.73 -14.79 18.45
N GLU A 69 -5.41 -15.98 18.96
CA GLU A 69 -4.71 -17.00 18.16
C GLU A 69 -5.45 -17.34 16.84
N GLU A 70 -6.79 -17.34 16.87
CA GLU A 70 -7.61 -17.59 15.68
C GLU A 70 -7.46 -16.45 14.65
N GLN A 71 -7.44 -15.20 15.11
CA GLN A 71 -7.19 -14.04 14.24
C GLN A 71 -5.77 -14.09 13.66
N GLN A 72 -4.77 -14.44 14.47
CA GLN A 72 -3.39 -14.60 14.01
C GLN A 72 -3.30 -15.64 12.89
N LYS A 73 -3.90 -16.83 13.11
CA LYS A 73 -3.95 -17.91 12.10
C LYS A 73 -4.68 -17.47 10.83
N SER A 74 -5.81 -16.78 10.96
CA SER A 74 -6.58 -16.28 9.81
C SER A 74 -5.79 -15.29 8.96
N HIS A 75 -5.08 -14.34 9.59
CA HIS A 75 -4.28 -13.35 8.88
C HIS A 75 -3.05 -13.96 8.20
N LEU A 76 -2.39 -14.94 8.84
CA LEU A 76 -1.29 -15.68 8.22
C LEU A 76 -1.77 -16.54 7.06
N ALA A 77 -2.94 -17.18 7.19
CA ALA A 77 -3.55 -17.92 6.09
C ALA A 77 -3.89 -17.00 4.91
N PHE A 78 -4.34 -15.76 5.15
CA PHE A 78 -4.54 -14.78 4.09
C PHE A 78 -3.23 -14.44 3.37
N LEU A 79 -2.15 -14.17 4.12
CA LEU A 79 -0.81 -13.90 3.57
C LEU A 79 -0.33 -15.06 2.67
N GLU A 80 -0.41 -16.29 3.16
CA GLU A 80 0.08 -17.47 2.44
C GLU A 80 -0.79 -17.83 1.21
N ASN A 81 -2.11 -17.66 1.29
CA ASN A 81 -3.01 -18.11 0.21
C ASN A 81 -3.24 -17.06 -0.88
N TYR A 82 -3.10 -15.76 -0.57
CA TYR A 82 -3.48 -14.68 -1.47
C TYR A 82 -2.39 -13.66 -1.76
N ILE A 83 -1.33 -13.59 -0.96
CA ILE A 83 -0.28 -12.57 -1.13
C ILE A 83 0.99 -13.20 -1.67
N ILE A 84 1.56 -14.15 -0.92
CA ILE A 84 2.84 -14.83 -1.25
C ILE A 84 2.86 -15.43 -2.66
N PRO A 85 1.80 -16.08 -3.16
CA PRO A 85 1.79 -16.63 -4.53
C PRO A 85 2.00 -15.58 -5.64
N HIS A 86 1.84 -14.30 -5.31
CA HIS A 86 1.93 -13.18 -6.25
C HIS A 86 3.14 -12.27 -5.99
N MET A 87 4.12 -12.75 -5.22
CA MET A 87 5.39 -12.04 -4.95
C MET A 87 6.52 -12.41 -5.92
N GLY A 88 6.27 -13.37 -6.82
CA GLY A 88 7.25 -13.79 -7.84
C GLY A 88 8.41 -14.62 -7.27
N PRO A 89 9.49 -14.78 -8.04
CA PRO A 89 10.66 -15.55 -7.63
C PRO A 89 11.44 -14.86 -6.50
N PRO A 90 12.38 -15.56 -5.85
CA PRO A 90 13.30 -14.95 -4.90
C PRO A 90 14.07 -13.79 -5.56
N PRO A 91 14.33 -12.68 -4.85
CA PRO A 91 15.11 -11.58 -5.39
C PRO A 91 16.51 -12.04 -5.82
N ASP A 92 16.94 -11.61 -7.00
CA ASP A 92 18.30 -11.72 -7.46
C ASP A 92 18.79 -10.37 -8.02
N LYS A 93 20.06 -10.30 -8.44
CA LYS A 93 20.66 -9.06 -8.96
C LYS A 93 20.09 -8.62 -10.32
N THR A 94 19.29 -9.45 -10.98
CA THR A 94 18.72 -9.22 -12.31
C THR A 94 17.28 -8.72 -12.24
N TYR A 95 16.58 -8.92 -11.12
CA TYR A 95 15.25 -8.38 -10.91
C TYR A 95 15.29 -6.89 -10.54
N PRO A 96 14.50 -6.04 -11.22
CA PRO A 96 14.34 -4.65 -10.82
C PRO A 96 13.84 -4.54 -9.39
N ARG A 97 14.44 -3.63 -8.63
CA ARG A 97 14.03 -3.33 -7.25
C ARG A 97 12.65 -2.67 -7.23
N SER A 98 11.85 -3.03 -6.22
CA SER A 98 10.59 -2.35 -5.91
C SER A 98 10.84 -0.91 -5.46
N LEU A 99 9.93 0.00 -5.77
CA LEU A 99 9.90 1.33 -5.15
C LEU A 99 9.16 1.34 -3.81
N LEU A 100 8.63 0.20 -3.36
CA LEU A 100 7.87 0.12 -2.11
C LEU A 100 8.75 0.38 -0.88
N THR A 101 9.98 -0.14 -0.90
CA THR A 101 10.89 -0.10 0.24
C THR A 101 12.26 0.39 -0.19
N PRO A 102 13.05 1.04 0.70
CA PRO A 102 14.39 1.52 0.37
C PRO A 102 15.36 0.41 -0.08
N ASN A 103 15.16 -0.82 0.44
CA ASN A 103 15.98 -1.97 0.07
C ASN A 103 15.46 -2.72 -1.18
N GLY A 104 14.35 -2.27 -1.78
CA GLY A 104 13.78 -2.86 -2.99
C GLY A 104 12.92 -4.11 -2.79
N ALA A 105 12.60 -4.47 -1.54
CA ALA A 105 11.70 -5.56 -1.22
C ALA A 105 10.25 -5.26 -1.64
N LEU A 106 9.53 -6.30 -2.07
CA LEU A 106 8.13 -6.25 -2.50
C LEU A 106 7.13 -6.28 -1.35
N PHE A 107 7.59 -6.31 -0.10
CA PHE A 107 6.75 -6.43 1.09
C PHE A 107 7.26 -5.55 2.21
N GLU A 108 6.37 -4.77 2.80
CA GLU A 108 6.62 -3.92 3.95
C GLU A 108 5.54 -4.16 5.00
N ALA A 109 5.94 -4.42 6.24
CA ALA A 109 5.00 -4.50 7.35
C ALA A 109 5.11 -3.25 8.23
N SER A 110 3.99 -2.79 8.79
CA SER A 110 3.94 -1.63 9.67
C SER A 110 2.95 -1.83 10.81
N ILE A 111 3.07 -1.00 11.85
CA ILE A 111 2.12 -0.95 12.97
C ILE A 111 1.51 0.44 13.05
N ASN A 112 0.20 0.48 13.23
CA ASN A 112 -0.52 1.70 13.54
C ASN A 112 -0.70 1.87 15.05
N PHE A 113 0.03 2.77 15.68
CA PHE A 113 -0.26 3.20 17.06
C PHE A 113 -1.30 4.33 17.04
N ASN A 114 -2.27 4.26 17.95
CA ASN A 114 -3.31 5.28 18.06
C ASN A 114 -3.83 5.41 19.50
N ASN A 115 -4.55 6.49 19.75
CA ASN A 115 -5.02 6.87 21.08
C ASN A 115 -6.09 5.93 21.67
N SER A 116 -6.65 5.00 20.89
CA SER A 116 -7.58 3.99 21.41
C SER A 116 -6.87 2.86 22.17
N GLY A 117 -5.52 2.84 22.15
CA GLY A 117 -4.70 1.79 22.76
C GLY A 117 -4.69 0.47 21.98
N LYS A 118 -5.45 0.37 20.89
CA LYS A 118 -5.47 -0.80 20.01
C LYS A 118 -4.56 -0.56 18.81
N ALA A 119 -3.32 -1.05 18.90
CA ALA A 119 -2.43 -1.05 17.75
C ALA A 119 -2.96 -2.01 16.67
N CYS A 120 -2.68 -1.72 15.41
CA CYS A 120 -3.13 -2.53 14.28
C CYS A 120 -1.93 -2.85 13.38
N ALA A 121 -1.68 -4.14 13.16
CA ALA A 121 -0.70 -4.61 12.19
C ALA A 121 -1.21 -4.34 10.77
N ARG A 122 -0.29 -3.93 9.92
CA ARG A 122 -0.51 -3.64 8.50
C ARG A 122 0.59 -4.26 7.68
N PHE A 123 0.31 -4.52 6.42
CA PHE A 123 1.36 -4.72 5.44
C PHE A 123 0.96 -4.15 4.08
N THR A 124 1.96 -3.80 3.31
CA THR A 124 1.87 -3.38 1.91
C THR A 124 2.70 -4.33 1.08
N PHE A 125 2.25 -4.66 -0.12
CA PHE A 125 3.06 -5.40 -1.06
C PHE A 125 2.86 -4.90 -2.49
N GLU A 126 3.86 -5.16 -3.33
CA GLU A 126 3.78 -4.93 -4.77
C GLU A 126 3.49 -6.27 -5.47
N PRO A 127 2.28 -6.47 -6.01
CA PRO A 127 1.99 -7.70 -6.74
C PRO A 127 2.82 -7.79 -8.02
N VAL A 128 3.33 -8.98 -8.31
CA VAL A 128 3.86 -9.29 -9.63
C VAL A 128 2.70 -9.42 -10.59
N MET A 129 2.60 -8.44 -11.48
CA MET A 129 1.56 -8.40 -12.49
C MET A 129 2.08 -9.00 -13.81
N PRO A 130 1.21 -9.63 -14.63
CA PRO A 130 1.62 -10.11 -15.95
C PRO A 130 2.11 -8.95 -16.83
N GLU A 131 2.97 -9.27 -17.80
CA GLU A 131 3.43 -8.25 -18.75
C GLU A 131 2.33 -7.82 -19.71
N ARG A 132 1.37 -8.68 -20.03
CA ARG A 132 0.28 -8.38 -20.96
C ARG A 132 -1.06 -8.69 -20.32
N GLY A 133 -2.13 -8.22 -20.94
CA GLY A 133 -3.49 -8.45 -20.51
C GLY A 133 -4.09 -7.30 -19.69
N SER A 134 -5.33 -7.53 -19.29
CA SER A 134 -6.20 -6.57 -18.60
C SER A 134 -6.08 -6.70 -17.08
N LEU A 135 -6.83 -5.86 -16.35
CA LEU A 135 -6.98 -6.00 -14.90
C LEU A 135 -7.52 -7.39 -14.49
N ALA A 136 -8.36 -8.02 -15.32
CA ALA A 136 -8.93 -9.34 -15.03
C ALA A 136 -7.88 -10.45 -15.00
N ASP A 137 -6.77 -10.25 -15.72
CA ASP A 137 -5.64 -11.18 -15.79
C ASP A 137 -4.63 -10.94 -14.65
N THR A 138 -4.91 -10.03 -13.72
CA THR A 138 -4.05 -9.77 -12.55
C THR A 138 -4.54 -10.54 -11.32
N PRO A 139 -3.71 -10.71 -10.28
CA PRO A 139 -4.17 -11.28 -9.02
C PRO A 139 -5.16 -10.39 -8.24
N ILE A 140 -5.29 -9.12 -8.60
CA ILE A 140 -6.03 -8.11 -7.82
C ILE A 140 -7.51 -8.48 -7.63
N PRO A 141 -8.30 -8.88 -8.66
CA PRO A 141 -9.72 -9.18 -8.46
C PRO A 141 -9.97 -10.29 -7.44
N ARG A 142 -9.11 -11.31 -7.44
CA ARG A 142 -9.22 -12.45 -6.51
C ARG A 142 -8.82 -12.08 -5.08
N ILE A 143 -7.78 -11.25 -4.93
CA ILE A 143 -7.40 -10.70 -3.63
C ILE A 143 -8.52 -9.81 -3.09
N ALA A 144 -9.08 -8.95 -3.95
CA ALA A 144 -10.19 -8.06 -3.62
C ALA A 144 -11.43 -8.86 -3.17
N GLU A 145 -11.78 -9.92 -3.88
CA GLU A 145 -12.88 -10.82 -3.50
C GLU A 145 -12.66 -11.46 -2.12
N ALA A 146 -11.44 -11.96 -1.86
CA ALA A 146 -11.10 -12.61 -0.59
C ALA A 146 -11.29 -11.71 0.64
N VAL A 147 -11.09 -10.39 0.47
CA VAL A 147 -11.24 -9.38 1.53
C VAL A 147 -12.53 -8.56 1.38
N LYS A 148 -13.40 -8.91 0.42
CA LYS A 148 -14.66 -8.21 0.12
C LYS A 148 -14.46 -6.72 -0.15
N ALA A 149 -13.38 -6.37 -0.86
CA ALA A 149 -13.08 -5.00 -1.23
C ALA A 149 -14.05 -4.45 -2.28
N ASP A 150 -14.35 -3.16 -2.16
CA ASP A 150 -15.06 -2.42 -3.21
C ASP A 150 -14.06 -1.95 -4.27
N MET A 151 -14.33 -2.30 -5.52
CA MET A 151 -13.44 -2.05 -6.64
C MET A 151 -13.91 -0.93 -7.58
N ARG A 152 -14.98 -0.19 -7.23
CA ARG A 152 -15.54 0.87 -8.11
C ARG A 152 -14.54 1.97 -8.41
N TRP A 153 -13.92 2.55 -7.38
CA TRP A 153 -12.83 3.52 -7.57
C TRP A 153 -11.58 2.86 -8.12
N PHE A 154 -11.18 1.69 -7.59
CA PHE A 154 -9.99 0.98 -8.09
C PHE A 154 -10.00 0.83 -9.62
N LYS A 155 -11.12 0.38 -10.19
CA LYS A 155 -11.25 0.18 -11.64
C LYS A 155 -10.98 1.48 -12.41
N GLN A 156 -11.52 2.61 -11.95
CA GLN A 156 -11.29 3.91 -12.59
C GLN A 156 -9.85 4.39 -12.47
N PHE A 157 -9.25 4.26 -11.28
CA PHE A 157 -7.83 4.57 -11.07
C PHE A 157 -6.90 3.69 -11.91
N SER A 158 -7.20 2.39 -12.01
CA SER A 158 -6.42 1.48 -12.85
C SER A 158 -6.57 1.79 -14.33
N ALA A 159 -7.76 2.18 -14.79
CA ALA A 159 -7.99 2.58 -16.18
C ALA A 159 -7.24 3.88 -16.52
N GLU A 160 -7.09 4.79 -15.57
CA GLU A 160 -6.35 6.04 -15.77
C GLU A 160 -4.83 5.83 -15.77
N TYR A 161 -4.32 5.07 -14.79
CA TYR A 161 -2.90 5.05 -14.47
C TYR A 161 -2.15 3.80 -14.90
N PHE A 162 -2.83 2.70 -15.23
CA PHE A 162 -2.12 1.54 -15.77
C PHE A 162 -1.75 1.84 -17.22
N PRO A 163 -0.44 1.79 -17.58
CA PRO A 163 -0.02 2.12 -18.92
C PRO A 163 -0.48 1.05 -19.91
N SER A 164 -0.90 1.47 -21.10
CA SER A 164 -1.13 0.58 -22.25
C SER A 164 0.16 -0.13 -22.69
N GLU A 165 0.06 -1.12 -23.58
CA GLU A 165 1.25 -1.78 -24.12
C GLU A 165 2.19 -0.80 -24.84
N GLU A 166 1.63 0.14 -25.60
CA GLU A 166 2.37 1.20 -26.31
C GLU A 166 3.02 2.18 -25.32
N GLU A 167 2.27 2.62 -24.31
CA GLU A 167 2.77 3.51 -23.27
C GLU A 167 3.92 2.86 -22.49
N ARG A 168 3.90 1.54 -22.27
CA ARG A 168 4.99 0.81 -21.61
C ARG A 168 6.27 0.81 -22.43
N VAL A 169 6.20 0.75 -23.76
CA VAL A 169 7.38 0.86 -24.63
C VAL A 169 7.99 2.26 -24.50
N VAL A 170 7.16 3.30 -24.46
CA VAL A 170 7.61 4.69 -24.27
C VAL A 170 8.27 4.87 -22.90
N ILE A 171 7.63 4.39 -21.83
CA ILE A 171 8.17 4.47 -20.46
C ILE A 171 9.53 3.76 -20.40
N LYS A 172 9.63 2.53 -20.93
CA LYS A 172 10.89 1.77 -20.93
C LYS A 172 12.02 2.50 -21.65
N GLY A 173 11.72 3.23 -22.73
CA GLY A 173 12.71 4.04 -23.45
C GLY A 173 13.20 5.28 -22.69
N LYS A 174 12.45 5.74 -21.68
CA LYS A 174 12.78 6.92 -20.85
C LYS A 174 13.49 6.57 -19.53
N MET A 175 13.43 5.31 -19.12
CA MET A 175 13.98 4.85 -17.84
C MET A 175 15.49 4.57 -17.98
N PRO A 176 16.35 5.07 -17.08
CA PRO A 176 17.74 4.65 -17.02
C PRO A 176 17.87 3.12 -16.86
N PRO A 177 18.92 2.48 -17.42
CA PRO A 177 19.08 1.01 -17.43
C PRO A 177 19.00 0.34 -16.05
N ASP A 178 19.41 1.06 -15.00
CA ASP A 178 19.50 0.56 -13.63
C ASP A 178 18.32 1.02 -12.74
N THR A 179 17.25 1.57 -13.34
CA THR A 179 16.14 2.16 -12.58
C THR A 179 15.22 1.08 -12.03
N ALA A 180 14.79 1.30 -10.79
CA ALA A 180 13.72 0.53 -10.15
C ALA A 180 12.48 0.40 -11.06
N ARG A 181 11.80 -0.73 -10.97
CA ARG A 181 10.53 -0.92 -11.69
C ARG A 181 9.52 0.05 -11.10
N ILE A 182 8.92 0.88 -11.95
CA ILE A 182 7.81 1.71 -11.50
C ILE A 182 6.59 0.79 -11.33
N PRO A 183 6.07 0.67 -10.09
CA PRO A 183 4.98 -0.23 -9.77
C PRO A 183 3.70 0.23 -10.46
N ARG A 184 2.92 -0.74 -10.99
CA ARG A 184 1.57 -0.41 -11.48
C ARG A 184 0.66 0.03 -10.33
N CYS A 185 0.71 -0.71 -9.24
CA CYS A 185 0.13 -0.31 -7.97
C CYS A 185 0.78 -1.07 -6.81
N PHE A 186 0.59 -0.56 -5.60
CA PHE A 186 0.76 -1.32 -4.36
C PHE A 186 -0.59 -1.64 -3.75
N LEU A 187 -0.69 -2.78 -3.08
CA LEU A 187 -1.85 -3.12 -2.26
C LEU A 187 -1.44 -3.14 -0.79
N ALA A 188 -2.21 -2.49 0.07
CA ALA A 188 -2.01 -2.53 1.52
C ALA A 188 -3.23 -3.08 2.23
N PHE A 189 -2.99 -3.68 3.39
CA PHE A 189 -4.00 -4.34 4.19
C PHE A 189 -3.88 -3.90 5.65
N ASP A 190 -4.98 -3.35 6.17
CA ASP A 190 -5.14 -3.11 7.61
C ASP A 190 -5.82 -4.33 8.22
N LEU A 191 -5.16 -4.93 9.21
CA LEU A 191 -5.65 -6.12 9.89
C LEU A 191 -6.35 -5.69 11.19
N ASP A 192 -7.66 -5.51 11.20
CA ASP A 192 -8.39 -5.03 12.37
C ASP A 192 -9.27 -6.14 12.95
N GLY A 193 -8.82 -6.73 14.07
CA GLY A 193 -9.46 -7.91 14.63
C GLY A 193 -9.46 -9.07 13.62
N ARG A 194 -10.65 -9.45 13.12
CA ARG A 194 -10.80 -10.44 12.02
C ARG A 194 -10.92 -9.80 10.63
N ASN A 195 -11.16 -8.49 10.57
CA ASN A 195 -11.41 -7.79 9.32
C ASN A 195 -10.09 -7.46 8.62
N ILE A 196 -10.13 -7.46 7.29
CA ILE A 196 -9.02 -7.07 6.43
C ILE A 196 -9.54 -5.95 5.53
N SER A 197 -9.00 -4.74 5.68
CA SER A 197 -9.35 -3.61 4.82
C SER A 197 -8.27 -3.40 3.78
N MET A 198 -8.65 -3.44 2.50
CA MET A 198 -7.71 -3.23 1.40
C MET A 198 -7.60 -1.75 1.03
N LYS A 199 -6.38 -1.32 0.70
CA LYS A 199 -6.07 -0.05 0.06
C LYS A 199 -5.24 -0.31 -1.18
N ALA A 200 -5.32 0.61 -2.14
CA ALA A 200 -4.48 0.58 -3.34
C ALA A 200 -3.76 1.91 -3.51
N TYR A 201 -2.50 1.84 -3.96
CA TYR A 201 -1.69 3.02 -4.27
C TYR A 201 -1.27 2.98 -5.72
N PHE A 202 -1.44 4.09 -6.42
CA PHE A 202 -1.12 4.26 -7.83
C PHE A 202 -0.04 5.34 -7.98
N SER A 203 0.78 5.25 -9.02
CA SER A 203 1.75 6.29 -9.36
C SER A 203 1.32 7.03 -10.64
N PRO A 204 0.79 8.26 -10.52
CA PRO A 204 0.46 9.10 -11.69
C PRO A 204 1.68 9.38 -12.59
N MET A 205 2.90 9.23 -12.07
CA MET A 205 4.13 9.41 -12.83
C MET A 205 4.23 8.49 -14.05
N MET A 206 3.65 7.28 -14.02
CA MET A 206 3.59 6.41 -15.20
C MET A 206 2.89 7.10 -16.38
N LYS A 207 1.74 7.72 -16.10
CA LYS A 207 0.95 8.43 -17.11
C LYS A 207 1.69 9.65 -17.62
N HIS A 208 2.33 10.39 -16.71
CA HIS A 208 3.18 11.54 -17.06
C HIS A 208 4.31 11.15 -18.01
N MET A 209 5.09 10.10 -17.69
CA MET A 209 6.17 9.66 -18.58
C MET A 209 5.66 9.15 -19.92
N ALA A 210 4.50 8.47 -19.95
CA ALA A 210 3.94 7.94 -21.18
C ALA A 210 3.42 9.04 -22.11
N THR A 211 2.71 10.03 -21.57
CA THR A 211 1.89 10.97 -22.36
C THR A 211 2.36 12.43 -22.31
N GLY A 212 3.21 12.78 -21.34
CA GLY A 212 3.57 14.16 -21.04
C GLY A 212 2.51 14.93 -20.23
N LEU A 213 1.38 14.31 -19.89
CA LEU A 213 0.33 14.93 -19.06
C LEU A 213 0.86 15.25 -17.67
N ASP A 214 0.45 16.39 -17.13
CA ASP A 214 0.77 16.76 -15.75
C ASP A 214 0.11 15.81 -14.74
N SER A 215 0.87 15.35 -13.74
CA SER A 215 0.39 14.38 -12.76
C SER A 215 -0.70 14.93 -11.85
N ASP A 216 -0.59 16.22 -11.51
CA ASP A 216 -1.53 16.88 -10.62
C ASP A 216 -2.83 17.13 -11.38
N GLU A 217 -2.74 17.65 -12.61
CA GLU A 217 -3.90 17.82 -13.50
C GLU A 217 -4.63 16.49 -13.76
N ALA A 218 -3.90 15.42 -14.11
CA ALA A 218 -4.49 14.10 -14.32
C ALA A 218 -5.22 13.60 -13.06
N THR A 219 -4.60 13.78 -11.89
CA THR A 219 -5.19 13.40 -10.60
C THR A 219 -6.45 14.20 -10.32
N VAL A 220 -6.39 15.54 -10.36
CA VAL A 220 -7.54 16.42 -10.11
C VAL A 220 -8.69 16.10 -11.06
N ASN A 221 -8.41 15.93 -12.35
CA ASN A 221 -9.42 15.61 -13.35
C ASN A 221 -10.05 14.24 -13.08
N LEU A 222 -9.28 13.23 -12.65
CA LEU A 222 -9.81 11.92 -12.28
C LEU A 222 -10.76 12.04 -11.08
N LEU A 223 -10.34 12.75 -10.03
CA LEU A 223 -11.15 12.91 -8.83
C LEU A 223 -12.48 13.62 -9.09
N LYS A 224 -12.48 14.67 -9.94
CA LYS A 224 -13.70 15.40 -10.33
C LYS A 224 -14.73 14.50 -11.03
N ARG A 225 -14.29 13.46 -11.74
CA ARG A 225 -15.15 12.56 -12.53
C ARG A 225 -15.38 11.18 -11.90
N LEU A 226 -14.92 10.94 -10.67
CA LEU A 226 -15.09 9.64 -10.02
C LEU A 226 -16.57 9.29 -9.88
N ASP A 227 -16.90 8.04 -10.21
CA ASP A 227 -18.21 7.47 -9.95
C ASP A 227 -18.11 6.34 -8.89
N PRO A 228 -18.75 6.45 -7.73
CA PRO A 228 -19.55 7.57 -7.25
C PRO A 228 -18.71 8.71 -6.64
N PHE A 229 -19.40 9.83 -6.34
CA PHE A 229 -18.96 10.95 -5.49
C PHE A 229 -17.88 11.92 -6.03
N GLY A 230 -17.59 11.91 -7.34
CA GLY A 230 -16.62 12.83 -7.94
C GLY A 230 -16.91 14.31 -7.65
N GLU A 231 -18.17 14.73 -7.81
CA GLU A 231 -18.61 16.09 -7.48
C GLU A 231 -18.40 16.44 -5.99
N SER A 232 -18.47 15.46 -5.11
CA SER A 232 -18.29 15.65 -3.66
C SER A 232 -16.83 15.94 -3.27
N PHE A 233 -15.86 15.72 -4.15
CA PHE A 233 -14.46 16.12 -3.94
C PHE A 233 -14.16 17.55 -4.38
N VAL A 234 -15.00 18.17 -5.19
CA VAL A 234 -14.75 19.50 -5.78
C VAL A 234 -14.41 20.57 -4.73
N PRO A 235 -15.09 20.67 -3.56
CA PRO A 235 -14.73 21.64 -2.53
C PRO A 235 -13.28 21.47 -2.02
N ALA A 236 -12.88 20.24 -1.69
CA ALA A 236 -11.51 19.93 -1.26
C ALA A 236 -10.47 20.19 -2.36
N LEU A 237 -10.78 19.85 -3.61
CA LEU A 237 -9.86 20.10 -4.73
C LEU A 237 -9.67 21.61 -4.95
N ASN A 238 -10.75 22.40 -4.90
CA ASN A 238 -10.65 23.86 -5.00
C ASN A 238 -9.85 24.46 -3.83
N PHE A 239 -9.94 23.89 -2.62
CA PHE A 239 -9.15 24.31 -1.48
C PHE A 239 -7.65 24.04 -1.69
N ILE A 240 -7.31 22.85 -2.19
CA ILE A 240 -5.93 22.46 -2.53
C ILE A 240 -5.38 23.36 -3.65
N GLU A 241 -6.12 23.55 -4.75
CA GLU A 241 -5.69 24.36 -5.90
C GLU A 241 -5.36 25.80 -5.46
N LYS A 242 -6.16 26.39 -4.55
CA LYS A 242 -5.89 27.73 -3.97
C LYS A 242 -4.59 27.77 -3.16
N TYR A 243 -4.25 26.71 -2.45
CA TYR A 243 -2.97 26.62 -1.74
C TYR A 243 -1.81 26.44 -2.74
N GLN A 244 -1.93 25.51 -3.69
CA GLN A 244 -0.90 25.25 -4.70
C GLN A 244 -0.55 26.49 -5.52
N SER A 245 -1.53 27.36 -5.84
CA SER A 245 -1.31 28.58 -6.63
C SER A 245 -0.32 29.59 -6.02
N ILE A 246 -0.02 29.48 -4.72
CA ILE A 246 0.91 30.35 -4.01
C ILE A 246 2.19 29.62 -3.57
N CYS A 247 2.32 28.32 -3.86
CA CYS A 247 3.52 27.54 -3.61
C CYS A 247 4.52 27.73 -4.76
N GLN A 248 5.82 27.59 -4.48
CA GLN A 248 6.82 27.49 -5.56
C GLN A 248 6.78 26.05 -6.15
N HIS A 249 6.59 25.96 -7.47
CA HIS A 249 6.38 24.71 -8.25
C HIS A 249 7.69 23.92 -8.52
N PRO A 250 7.66 22.58 -8.78
CA PRO A 250 6.77 21.87 -9.71
C PRO A 250 5.62 21.07 -9.07
N PRO A 251 4.66 20.58 -9.88
CA PRO A 251 3.62 19.61 -9.51
C PRO A 251 4.19 18.37 -8.79
N LEU A 252 3.49 17.94 -7.73
CA LEU A 252 4.05 17.22 -6.58
C LEU A 252 3.42 15.85 -6.32
N VAL A 253 2.39 15.45 -7.08
CA VAL A 253 1.65 14.21 -6.80
C VAL A 253 2.41 12.99 -7.27
N GLN A 254 3.15 12.38 -6.33
CA GLN A 254 3.97 11.20 -6.60
C GLN A 254 3.16 9.91 -6.55
N VAL A 255 2.20 9.85 -5.62
CA VAL A 255 1.39 8.68 -5.32
C VAL A 255 -0.04 9.11 -5.01
N VAL A 256 -1.02 8.31 -5.43
CA VAL A 256 -2.40 8.44 -4.99
C VAL A 256 -2.86 7.13 -4.36
N GLY A 257 -3.28 7.19 -3.10
CA GLY A 257 -3.85 6.07 -2.36
C GLY A 257 -5.38 6.13 -2.34
N ILE A 258 -6.04 4.97 -2.36
CA ILE A 258 -7.48 4.86 -2.15
C ILE A 258 -7.79 3.78 -1.11
N ASP A 259 -8.83 4.00 -0.32
CA ASP A 259 -9.47 2.92 0.44
C ASP A 259 -10.39 2.12 -0.50
N CYS A 260 -10.18 0.80 -0.61
CA CYS A 260 -11.02 -0.09 -1.43
C CYS A 260 -12.23 -0.59 -0.62
N THR A 261 -13.00 0.36 -0.10
CA THR A 261 -14.23 0.15 0.67
C THR A 261 -15.38 0.91 0.02
N ASP A 262 -16.61 0.73 0.52
CA ASP A 262 -17.77 1.45 -0.03
C ASP A 262 -17.50 2.97 0.02
N PRO A 263 -17.45 3.66 -1.14
CA PRO A 263 -17.28 5.09 -1.21
C PRO A 263 -18.26 5.91 -0.36
N GLY A 264 -19.46 5.37 -0.12
CA GLY A 264 -20.47 6.03 0.72
C GLY A 264 -20.17 5.98 2.22
N ILE A 265 -19.21 5.16 2.65
CA ILE A 265 -18.92 4.89 4.05
C ILE A 265 -17.45 5.20 4.35
N ARG A 266 -17.13 6.50 4.42
CA ARG A 266 -15.83 7.03 4.90
C ARG A 266 -14.61 6.61 4.06
N ALA A 267 -14.79 6.19 2.81
CA ALA A 267 -13.67 5.94 1.92
C ALA A 267 -12.89 7.23 1.66
N ARG A 268 -11.57 7.11 1.57
CA ARG A 268 -10.67 8.25 1.32
C ARG A 268 -9.90 8.07 0.04
N VAL A 269 -9.59 9.22 -0.56
CA VAL A 269 -8.49 9.38 -1.51
C VAL A 269 -7.36 10.11 -0.80
N LYS A 270 -6.13 9.63 -0.96
CA LYS A 270 -4.92 10.19 -0.36
C LYS A 270 -3.99 10.67 -1.46
N VAL A 271 -3.76 11.96 -1.54
CA VAL A 271 -2.86 12.57 -2.51
C VAL A 271 -1.54 12.84 -1.81
N TYR A 272 -0.47 12.16 -2.24
CA TYR A 272 0.85 12.29 -1.63
C TYR A 272 1.64 13.40 -2.32
N SER A 273 2.11 14.36 -1.53
CA SER A 273 2.85 15.55 -1.96
C SER A 273 3.96 15.85 -0.97
N ASN A 274 5.01 16.52 -1.41
CA ASN A 274 6.11 16.90 -0.53
C ASN A 274 5.98 18.37 -0.08
N PRO A 275 6.40 18.69 1.16
CA PRO A 275 6.73 20.07 1.51
C PRO A 275 7.91 20.57 0.66
N ARG A 276 8.18 21.88 0.69
CA ARG A 276 9.30 22.48 -0.07
C ARG A 276 10.67 21.91 0.32
N ASP A 277 10.84 21.53 1.58
CA ASP A 277 12.05 20.95 2.17
C ASP A 277 11.69 20.20 3.48
N SER A 278 12.70 19.66 4.17
CA SER A 278 12.56 18.90 5.42
C SER A 278 12.56 19.75 6.70
N SER A 279 12.49 21.08 6.62
CA SER A 279 12.39 21.94 7.81
C SER A 279 11.02 21.84 8.47
N PHE A 280 10.95 22.12 9.79
CA PHE A 280 9.67 22.14 10.50
C PHE A 280 8.77 23.26 9.96
N ASP A 281 9.32 24.41 9.56
CA ASP A 281 8.57 25.51 8.96
C ASP A 281 7.88 25.09 7.65
N ALA A 282 8.56 24.30 6.81
CA ALA A 282 7.98 23.78 5.58
C ALA A 282 6.84 22.78 5.87
N VAL A 283 7.00 21.93 6.89
CA VAL A 283 5.93 21.02 7.35
C VAL A 283 4.75 21.78 7.93
N TYR A 284 5.00 22.79 8.77
CA TYR A 284 3.97 23.63 9.35
C TYR A 284 3.15 24.34 8.26
N GLU A 285 3.83 24.95 7.28
CA GLU A 285 3.18 25.58 6.14
C GLU A 285 2.33 24.58 5.35
N HIS A 286 2.86 23.38 5.10
CA HIS A 286 2.15 22.35 4.33
C HIS A 286 0.91 21.83 5.06
N VAL A 287 1.02 21.55 6.36
CA VAL A 287 -0.09 21.06 7.20
C VAL A 287 -1.19 22.11 7.36
N THR A 288 -0.81 23.39 7.47
CA THR A 288 -1.76 24.51 7.60
C THR A 288 -2.25 25.05 6.27
N PHE A 289 -1.81 24.49 5.13
CA PHE A 289 -2.08 25.02 3.79
C PHE A 289 -1.74 26.52 3.69
N GLY A 290 -0.56 26.89 4.18
CA GLY A 290 -0.11 28.28 4.27
C GLY A 290 -0.99 29.13 5.19
N GLY A 291 -1.38 28.60 6.36
CA GLY A 291 -2.22 29.28 7.34
C GLY A 291 -3.73 29.31 7.03
N ARG A 292 -4.21 28.57 6.01
CA ARG A 292 -5.65 28.44 5.71
C ARG A 292 -6.38 27.50 6.65
N ARG A 293 -5.66 26.55 7.27
CA ARG A 293 -6.17 25.63 8.29
C ARG A 293 -5.49 25.93 9.63
N THR A 294 -6.28 26.43 10.58
CA THR A 294 -5.80 26.84 11.91
C THR A 294 -6.75 26.39 13.03
N ASP A 295 -7.50 25.32 12.81
CA ASP A 295 -8.35 24.76 13.85
C ASP A 295 -7.51 24.25 15.04
N LYS A 296 -8.12 24.19 16.22
CA LYS A 296 -7.46 23.85 17.47
C LYS A 296 -6.73 22.50 17.39
N ALA A 297 -7.36 21.47 16.82
CA ALA A 297 -6.78 20.14 16.74
C ALA A 297 -5.52 20.10 15.86
N THR A 298 -5.53 20.84 14.75
CA THR A 298 -4.36 20.99 13.86
C THR A 298 -3.19 21.66 14.57
N LEU A 299 -3.44 22.78 15.26
CA LEU A 299 -2.39 23.52 15.95
C LEU A 299 -1.82 22.76 17.16
N GLU A 300 -2.67 22.03 17.90
CA GLU A 300 -2.23 21.15 18.98
C GLU A 300 -1.37 19.99 18.44
N GLY A 301 -1.79 19.35 17.34
CA GLY A 301 -1.02 18.30 16.68
C GLY A 301 0.35 18.78 16.19
N LEU A 302 0.42 19.98 15.61
CA LEU A 302 1.68 20.61 15.21
C LEU A 302 2.57 20.94 16.40
N SER A 303 2.00 21.35 17.54
CA SER A 303 2.78 21.57 18.77
C SER A 303 3.46 20.28 19.24
N VAL A 304 2.72 19.16 19.28
CA VAL A 304 3.28 17.85 19.64
C VAL A 304 4.34 17.40 18.63
N LEU A 305 4.09 17.58 17.32
CA LEU A 305 5.08 17.23 16.30
C LEU A 305 6.36 18.05 16.43
N ARG A 306 6.26 19.33 16.79
CA ARG A 306 7.40 20.22 17.02
C ARG A 306 8.30 19.72 18.14
N GLU A 307 7.70 19.32 19.26
CA GLU A 307 8.44 18.79 20.42
C GLU A 307 9.24 17.53 20.04
N LEU A 308 8.67 16.68 19.18
CA LEU A 308 9.31 15.44 18.72
C LEU A 308 10.22 15.62 17.51
N TRP A 309 10.23 16.79 16.86
CA TRP A 309 10.85 16.96 15.54
C TRP A 309 12.33 16.60 15.53
N HIS A 310 13.09 17.12 16.50
CA HIS A 310 14.51 16.84 16.63
C HIS A 310 14.81 15.33 16.74
N LEU A 311 13.97 14.57 17.46
CA LEU A 311 14.10 13.11 17.54
C LEU A 311 13.88 12.45 16.18
N LEU A 312 12.88 12.88 15.42
CA LEU A 312 12.54 12.31 14.12
C LEU A 312 13.61 12.55 13.06
N ILE A 313 14.34 13.67 13.15
CA ILE A 313 15.45 13.99 12.25
C ILE A 313 16.81 13.67 12.86
N ASN A 314 16.88 12.93 13.97
CA ASN A 314 18.14 12.54 14.62
C ASN A 314 19.06 13.73 14.98
N GLU A 315 18.49 14.79 15.57
CA GLU A 315 19.19 15.98 16.06
C GLU A 315 19.09 16.08 17.59
N PRO A 316 20.06 16.72 18.27
CA PRO A 316 20.00 16.90 19.71
C PRO A 316 18.82 17.79 20.12
N GLU A 317 18.32 17.55 21.34
CA GLU A 317 17.28 18.38 21.95
C GLU A 317 17.75 19.84 22.04
N GLY A 318 16.83 20.78 21.80
CA GLY A 318 17.12 22.21 21.82
C GLY A 318 17.55 22.82 20.49
N HIS A 319 17.55 22.05 19.39
CA HIS A 319 17.59 22.63 18.05
C HIS A 319 16.31 23.45 17.80
N ALA A 320 16.38 24.76 18.09
CA ALA A 320 15.22 25.66 18.07
C ALA A 320 14.94 26.26 16.69
N ASP A 321 15.89 26.14 15.75
CA ASP A 321 15.73 26.67 14.41
C ASP A 321 14.76 25.80 13.61
N THR A 322 13.51 26.25 13.52
CA THR A 322 12.45 25.55 12.77
C THR A 322 12.65 25.65 11.27
N SER A 323 13.55 26.52 10.81
CA SER A 323 13.88 26.69 9.39
C SER A 323 14.99 25.76 8.91
N PHE A 324 15.68 25.04 9.82
CA PHE A 324 16.77 24.12 9.49
C PHE A 324 16.26 22.88 8.74
N PRO A 325 16.64 22.69 7.47
CA PRO A 325 16.35 21.47 6.73
C PRO A 325 17.55 20.52 6.85
N LYS A 326 17.48 19.53 7.75
CA LYS A 326 18.57 18.59 7.92
C LYS A 326 18.87 17.86 6.60
N PRO A 327 20.14 17.81 6.16
CA PRO A 327 20.53 17.00 5.01
C PRO A 327 20.20 15.52 5.21
N VAL A 328 19.59 14.92 4.19
CA VAL A 328 19.32 13.48 4.12
C VAL A 328 20.60 12.70 3.79
N LEU A 329 20.64 11.42 4.16
CA LEU A 329 21.78 10.53 3.89
C LEU A 329 22.00 10.28 2.39
N ASP A 330 20.93 10.06 1.62
CA ASP A 330 20.99 9.93 0.17
C ASP A 330 20.10 10.99 -0.52
N PRO A 331 20.67 12.08 -1.05
CA PRO A 331 19.90 13.12 -1.74
C PRO A 331 19.35 12.68 -3.10
N ASN A 332 19.80 11.54 -3.64
CA ASN A 332 19.30 11.00 -4.91
C ASN A 332 18.12 10.03 -4.72
N ASP A 333 17.82 9.63 -3.50
CA ASP A 333 16.65 8.80 -3.21
C ASP A 333 15.35 9.61 -3.40
N GLY A 334 14.29 8.92 -3.85
CA GLY A 334 12.98 9.55 -4.05
C GLY A 334 12.35 10.09 -2.74
N HIS A 335 12.70 9.50 -1.61
CA HIS A 335 12.25 9.91 -0.28
C HIS A 335 13.15 11.04 0.24
N ARG A 336 12.76 12.28 -0.06
CA ARG A 336 13.47 13.52 0.31
C ARG A 336 13.33 13.90 1.79
N GLY A 337 13.40 12.91 2.68
CA GLY A 337 13.35 13.07 4.13
C GLY A 337 11.94 13.25 4.71
N VAL A 338 11.06 14.02 4.05
CA VAL A 338 9.67 14.24 4.49
C VAL A 338 8.71 14.16 3.30
N CYS A 339 7.57 13.50 3.52
CA CYS A 339 6.42 13.47 2.62
C CYS A 339 5.14 13.79 3.39
N CYS A 340 4.13 14.30 2.73
CA CYS A 340 2.80 14.52 3.29
C CYS A 340 1.73 13.86 2.43
N SER A 341 0.59 13.54 3.02
CA SER A 341 -0.61 13.17 2.27
C SER A 341 -1.77 14.07 2.64
N TRP A 342 -2.45 14.61 1.63
CA TRP A 342 -3.78 15.19 1.78
C TRP A 342 -4.81 14.05 1.68
N GLU A 343 -5.54 13.78 2.76
CA GLU A 343 -6.60 12.77 2.80
C GLU A 343 -7.95 13.44 2.58
N LEU A 344 -8.56 13.19 1.42
CA LEU A 344 -9.85 13.71 1.00
C LEU A 344 -10.94 12.67 1.29
N GLN A 345 -12.09 13.14 1.79
CA GLN A 345 -13.33 12.37 1.90
C GLN A 345 -14.44 13.05 1.09
N PRO A 346 -15.38 12.29 0.51
CA PRO A 346 -16.56 12.87 -0.13
C PRO A 346 -17.29 13.86 0.80
N GLY A 347 -17.49 15.09 0.32
CA GLY A 347 -18.22 16.14 1.05
C GLY A 347 -17.37 16.92 2.07
N GLN A 348 -16.10 16.56 2.26
CA GLN A 348 -15.17 17.32 3.10
C GLN A 348 -14.59 18.50 2.32
N GLU A 349 -14.60 19.70 2.91
CA GLU A 349 -14.05 20.91 2.26
C GLU A 349 -12.54 21.07 2.47
N ILE A 350 -12.05 20.77 3.68
CA ILE A 350 -10.63 20.93 4.03
C ILE A 350 -10.03 19.55 4.25
N PRO A 351 -9.08 19.07 3.42
CA PRO A 351 -8.47 17.76 3.58
C PRO A 351 -7.76 17.59 4.93
N GLU A 352 -7.72 16.34 5.41
CA GLU A 352 -6.81 15.99 6.49
C GLU A 352 -5.37 15.90 6.00
N VAL A 353 -4.39 16.21 6.85
CA VAL A 353 -2.96 16.10 6.48
C VAL A 353 -2.27 15.07 7.37
N LYS A 354 -1.47 14.22 6.76
CA LYS A 354 -0.56 13.30 7.47
C LYS A 354 0.87 13.56 7.04
N VAL A 355 1.77 13.65 8.02
CA VAL A 355 3.20 13.82 7.80
C VAL A 355 3.90 12.46 7.91
N TYR A 356 4.82 12.21 6.99
CA TYR A 356 5.67 11.02 6.92
C TYR A 356 7.12 11.48 6.99
N VAL A 357 7.87 11.00 7.99
CA VAL A 357 9.31 11.25 8.10
C VAL A 357 10.05 9.97 7.72
N ALA A 358 10.90 10.05 6.71
CA ALA A 358 11.71 8.93 6.23
C ALA A 358 12.89 8.71 7.18
N LEU A 359 12.67 8.02 8.30
CA LEU A 359 13.70 7.84 9.35
C LEU A 359 15.01 7.25 8.79
N PHE A 360 14.95 6.34 7.83
CA PHE A 360 16.15 5.76 7.19
C PHE A 360 17.04 6.80 6.48
N GLN A 361 16.55 8.03 6.23
CA GLN A 361 17.32 9.14 5.68
C GLN A 361 18.03 9.99 6.72
N TYR A 362 17.77 9.77 8.01
CA TYR A 362 18.36 10.53 9.12
C TYR A 362 19.12 9.64 10.11
N PHE A 363 18.84 8.35 10.11
CA PHE A 363 19.49 7.35 10.93
C PHE A 363 20.34 6.44 10.03
N LEU A 364 21.64 6.37 10.33
CA LEU A 364 22.48 5.30 9.79
C LEU A 364 21.90 3.99 10.34
N GLY A 365 21.50 3.07 9.45
CA GLY A 365 20.69 1.91 9.81
C GLY A 365 21.22 1.13 11.02
N ASP A 366 20.29 0.59 11.82
CA ASP A 366 20.55 -0.33 12.93
C ASP A 366 21.19 -1.65 12.47
#